data_AF-A0A3D3G7L3-F1
#
_entry.id   AF-A0A3D3G7L3-F1
#
_cell.length_a   1.000
_cell.length_b   1.000
_cell.length_c   1.000
_cell.angle_alpha   90.00
_cell.angle_beta   90.00
_cell.angle_gamma   90.00
#
_symmetry.space_group_name_H-M   'P 1'
#
loop_
_entity.id
_entity.type
_entity.pdbx_description
1 polymer ?
#
loop_
_entity_poly.entity_id
_entity_poly.type
_entity_poly.pdbx_seq_one_letter_code
_entity_poly.pdbx_strand_id
1 'polypeptide(L)'
;MLFMHIVTEITDRKIPCYFISPHLDDAILSAGGLISYLANKTDVHILTVFTEASSPPFTRFCRKFMQVSGYTDAYKFFRDRRNEDQKVFRTLHAKCKHLGFVDAAWRKKSGPRKARKFLGQFLPEVLYLYPRNRNFRSGRIVKEDWKLMLEIENALKNYVPSTQDKVVFAPLAIGNHVDHVIVRDVCAKMYKQAVFWSDFPYNQGKNTSQEFIEAPTTLQSRNLKMPFVGAEIRRSGSTLYIPRPNDRGIPRRRIKNSGLDFFRWDKNLKQKKNLILGYKTQIPTLFPNKTELKIVPELYYFKPTPGVSSPR
;
A
#
# COMPACT_ATOMS: atom_id res chain seq x y z
N MET A 1 25.69 -0.51 -7.06
CA MET A 1 26.49 -0.94 -5.89
C MET A 1 25.75 -0.79 -4.56
N LEU A 2 25.05 0.32 -4.28
CA LEU A 2 24.32 0.54 -3.01
C LEU A 2 23.21 -0.48 -2.71
N PHE A 3 22.56 -1.02 -3.75
CA PHE A 3 21.46 -2.00 -3.65
C PHE A 3 21.84 -3.34 -3.02
N MET A 4 22.93 -3.97 -3.48
CA MET A 4 23.39 -5.20 -2.85
C MET A 4 23.78 -4.91 -1.41
N HIS A 5 24.33 -3.74 -1.10
CA HIS A 5 24.73 -3.40 0.25
C HIS A 5 23.57 -3.43 1.25
N ILE A 6 22.39 -2.85 0.96
CA ILE A 6 21.24 -2.89 1.89
C ILE A 6 20.75 -4.32 2.11
N VAL A 7 20.57 -5.09 1.03
CA VAL A 7 20.04 -6.46 1.15
C VAL A 7 21.09 -7.39 1.77
N THR A 8 22.36 -7.24 1.42
CA THR A 8 23.50 -7.96 2.01
C THR A 8 23.62 -7.63 3.49
N GLU A 9 23.54 -6.36 3.89
CA GLU A 9 23.55 -5.94 5.29
C GLU A 9 22.38 -6.57 6.06
N ILE A 10 21.16 -6.56 5.49
CA ILE A 10 20.00 -7.22 6.07
C ILE A 10 20.28 -8.72 6.28
N THR A 11 20.91 -9.40 5.32
CA THR A 11 21.13 -10.85 5.40
C THR A 11 22.30 -11.22 6.31
N ASP A 12 23.39 -10.47 6.25
CA ASP A 12 24.63 -10.76 6.98
C ASP A 12 24.44 -10.52 8.47
N ARG A 13 23.74 -9.43 8.83
CA ARG A 13 23.39 -9.11 10.21
C ARG A 13 22.05 -9.68 10.66
N LYS A 14 21.33 -10.38 9.78
CA LYS A 14 20.00 -10.95 10.03
C LYS A 14 19.01 -9.92 10.59
N ILE A 15 18.97 -8.74 9.97
CA ILE A 15 18.10 -7.63 10.41
C ILE A 15 16.64 -7.99 10.13
N PRO A 16 15.74 -7.93 11.12
CA PRO A 16 14.33 -8.27 10.94
C PRO A 16 13.64 -7.26 10.01
N CYS A 17 12.81 -7.77 9.11
CA CYS A 17 12.11 -7.01 8.08
C CYS A 17 10.60 -7.02 8.31
N TYR A 18 9.97 -5.84 8.24
CA TYR A 18 8.55 -5.64 8.44
C TYR A 18 7.92 -5.06 7.18
N PHE A 19 7.03 -5.81 6.52
CA PHE A 19 6.29 -5.36 5.34
C PHE A 19 4.88 -4.96 5.76
N ILE A 20 4.54 -3.68 5.59
CA ILE A 20 3.24 -3.11 5.97
C ILE A 20 2.33 -3.07 4.74
N SER A 21 1.53 -4.12 4.57
CA SER A 21 0.65 -4.32 3.42
C SER A 21 -0.67 -3.57 3.62
N PRO A 22 -1.15 -2.76 2.66
CA PRO A 22 -2.48 -2.16 2.73
C PRO A 22 -3.57 -3.23 2.77
N HIS A 23 -3.62 -4.12 1.77
CA HIS A 23 -4.62 -5.18 1.67
C HIS A 23 -3.98 -6.58 1.59
N LEU A 24 -4.85 -7.58 1.58
CA LEU A 24 -4.56 -9.02 1.55
C LEU A 24 -4.14 -9.45 0.13
N ASP A 25 -2.95 -9.04 -0.29
CA ASP A 25 -2.29 -9.34 -1.58
C ASP A 25 -1.10 -8.40 -1.87
N ASP A 26 -1.22 -7.11 -1.51
CA ASP A 26 -0.33 -6.04 -1.99
C ASP A 26 1.17 -6.29 -1.75
N ALA A 27 1.55 -6.80 -0.57
CA ALA A 27 2.94 -7.11 -0.26
C ALA A 27 3.51 -8.20 -1.17
N ILE A 28 2.74 -9.25 -1.48
CA ILE A 28 3.19 -10.31 -2.41
C ILE A 28 3.17 -9.80 -3.85
N LEU A 29 2.13 -9.06 -4.24
CA LEU A 29 2.04 -8.46 -5.57
C LEU A 29 3.24 -7.55 -5.85
N SER A 30 3.67 -6.77 -4.87
CA SER A 30 4.68 -5.73 -5.08
C SER A 30 6.10 -6.18 -4.70
N ALA A 31 6.24 -6.95 -3.63
CA ALA A 31 7.51 -7.32 -3.00
C ALA A 31 7.70 -8.84 -2.77
N GLY A 32 6.86 -9.70 -3.37
CA GLY A 32 6.92 -11.15 -3.15
C GLY A 32 8.24 -11.82 -3.54
N GLY A 33 8.99 -11.25 -4.49
CA GLY A 33 10.32 -11.72 -4.86
C GLY A 33 11.32 -11.51 -3.73
N LEU A 34 11.40 -10.29 -3.21
CA LEU A 34 12.25 -9.93 -2.07
C LEU A 34 11.84 -10.66 -0.80
N ILE A 35 10.54 -10.70 -0.48
CA ILE A 35 10.01 -11.42 0.69
C ILE A 35 10.43 -12.88 0.65
N SER A 36 10.23 -13.55 -0.49
CA SER A 36 10.65 -14.95 -0.65
C SER A 36 12.16 -15.14 -0.48
N TYR A 37 12.97 -14.19 -0.93
CA TYR A 37 14.42 -14.28 -0.78
C TYR A 37 14.88 -14.08 0.67
N LEU A 38 14.26 -13.12 1.38
CA LEU A 38 14.61 -12.76 2.75
C LEU A 38 14.10 -13.75 3.78
N ALA A 39 12.96 -14.39 3.54
CA ALA A 39 12.32 -15.29 4.51
C ALA A 39 13.20 -16.48 4.94
N ASN A 40 14.15 -16.89 4.09
CA ASN A 40 15.13 -17.94 4.43
C ASN A 40 16.42 -17.41 5.08
N LYS A 41 16.53 -16.10 5.32
CA LYS A 41 17.79 -15.43 5.75
C LYS A 41 17.62 -14.57 7.00
N THR A 42 16.42 -14.06 7.23
CA THR A 42 16.10 -13.21 8.38
C THR A 42 14.64 -13.38 8.78
N ASP A 43 14.29 -12.86 9.95
CA ASP A 43 12.90 -12.76 10.40
C ASP A 43 12.11 -11.81 9.48
N VAL A 44 11.09 -12.35 8.82
CA VAL A 44 10.18 -11.59 7.96
C VAL A 44 8.79 -11.56 8.57
N HIS A 45 8.31 -10.35 8.82
CA HIS A 45 7.01 -10.04 9.39
C HIS A 45 6.15 -9.29 8.37
N ILE A 46 4.91 -9.71 8.21
CA ILE A 46 3.92 -9.07 7.36
C ILE A 46 2.79 -8.55 8.23
N LEU A 47 2.52 -7.27 8.17
CA LEU A 47 1.42 -6.61 8.85
C LEU A 47 0.45 -6.10 7.80
N THR A 48 -0.71 -6.77 7.67
CA THR A 48 -1.74 -6.36 6.71
C THR A 48 -2.79 -5.51 7.40
N VAL A 49 -2.95 -4.27 6.94
CA VAL A 49 -3.72 -3.24 7.63
C VAL A 49 -5.22 -3.44 7.44
N PHE A 50 -5.69 -3.37 6.20
CA PHE A 50 -7.11 -3.40 5.86
C PHE A 50 -7.54 -4.82 5.49
N THR A 51 -8.15 -5.49 6.46
CA THR A 51 -8.42 -6.94 6.41
C THR A 51 -9.87 -7.28 6.71
N GLU A 52 -10.74 -6.28 6.86
CA GLU A 52 -12.15 -6.45 7.19
C GLU A 52 -13.09 -5.63 6.30
N ALA A 53 -14.37 -6.01 6.33
CA ALA A 53 -15.49 -5.27 5.75
C ALA A 53 -16.47 -4.81 6.83
N SER A 54 -17.18 -3.71 6.58
CA SER A 54 -18.37 -3.34 7.35
C SER A 54 -19.54 -4.28 7.05
N SER A 55 -20.57 -4.26 7.91
CA SER A 55 -21.84 -4.93 7.68
C SER A 55 -22.61 -4.40 6.44
N PRO A 56 -23.61 -5.13 5.90
CA PRO A 56 -24.53 -4.59 4.90
C PRO A 56 -25.32 -3.35 5.41
N PRO A 57 -25.99 -2.60 4.52
CA PRO A 57 -26.07 -2.79 3.07
C PRO A 57 -24.81 -2.33 2.34
N PHE A 58 -24.50 -2.96 1.20
CA PHE A 58 -23.28 -2.71 0.41
C PHE A 58 -23.52 -1.79 -0.79
N THR A 59 -22.55 -0.93 -1.09
CA THR A 59 -22.57 -0.11 -2.32
C THR A 59 -22.63 -0.99 -3.57
N ARG A 60 -23.09 -0.42 -4.68
CA ARG A 60 -23.07 -1.11 -5.99
C ARG A 60 -21.67 -1.58 -6.36
N PHE A 61 -20.64 -0.80 -6.03
CA PHE A 61 -19.25 -1.19 -6.26
C PHE A 61 -18.89 -2.46 -5.48
N CYS A 62 -19.12 -2.47 -4.16
CA CYS A 62 -18.79 -3.63 -3.31
C CYS A 62 -19.51 -4.90 -3.79
N ARG A 63 -20.80 -4.81 -4.12
CA ARG A 63 -21.56 -5.95 -4.65
C ARG A 63 -20.96 -6.49 -5.94
N LYS A 64 -20.64 -5.63 -6.90
CA LYS A 64 -20.02 -6.05 -8.17
C LYS A 64 -18.62 -6.65 -7.95
N PHE A 65 -17.82 -6.06 -7.08
CA PHE A 65 -16.48 -6.54 -6.76
C PHE A 65 -16.51 -7.95 -6.16
N MET A 66 -17.38 -8.17 -5.16
CA MET A 66 -17.59 -9.50 -4.59
C MET A 66 -18.12 -10.49 -5.63
N GLN A 67 -19.09 -10.08 -6.45
CA GLN A 67 -19.69 -10.94 -7.47
C GLN A 67 -18.67 -11.43 -8.50
N VAL A 68 -17.78 -10.57 -8.99
CA VAL A 68 -16.67 -10.95 -9.90
C VAL A 68 -15.74 -11.96 -9.26
N SER A 69 -15.60 -11.90 -7.93
CA SER A 69 -14.79 -12.83 -7.15
C SER A 69 -15.57 -14.11 -6.74
N GLY A 70 -16.85 -14.24 -7.09
CA GLY A 70 -17.70 -15.39 -6.75
C GLY A 70 -18.39 -15.31 -5.38
N TYR A 71 -18.53 -14.11 -4.80
CA TYR A 71 -19.08 -13.90 -3.45
C TYR A 71 -20.29 -12.96 -3.43
N THR A 72 -21.16 -13.18 -2.45
CA THR A 72 -22.29 -12.30 -2.11
C THR A 72 -22.24 -11.82 -0.66
N ASP A 73 -21.49 -12.51 0.21
CA ASP A 73 -21.27 -12.18 1.61
C ASP A 73 -19.84 -11.63 1.82
N ALA A 74 -19.75 -10.39 2.33
CA ALA A 74 -18.48 -9.73 2.59
C ALA A 74 -17.69 -10.38 3.73
N TYR A 75 -18.36 -10.95 4.74
CA TYR A 75 -17.65 -11.60 5.84
C TYR A 75 -16.97 -12.87 5.38
N LYS A 76 -17.68 -13.71 4.60
CA LYS A 76 -17.08 -14.87 3.93
C LYS A 76 -15.95 -14.44 2.99
N PHE A 77 -16.17 -13.41 2.18
CA PHE A 77 -15.15 -12.91 1.24
C PHE A 77 -13.85 -12.51 1.95
N PHE A 78 -13.92 -11.68 2.99
CA PHE A 78 -12.73 -11.24 3.72
C PHE A 78 -12.11 -12.36 4.57
N ARG A 79 -12.90 -13.28 5.13
CA ARG A 79 -12.39 -14.49 5.78
C ARG A 79 -11.55 -15.32 4.82
N ASP A 80 -12.05 -15.56 3.62
CA ASP A 80 -11.35 -16.39 2.64
C ASP A 80 -10.10 -15.67 2.11
N ARG A 81 -10.14 -14.34 1.91
CA ARG A 81 -8.93 -13.52 1.64
C ARG A 81 -7.86 -13.64 2.74
N ARG A 82 -8.26 -13.60 4.01
CA ARG A 82 -7.33 -13.77 5.15
C ARG A 82 -6.72 -15.17 5.15
N ASN A 83 -7.52 -16.19 4.85
CA ASN A 83 -7.04 -17.57 4.76
C ASN A 83 -6.04 -17.75 3.61
N GLU A 84 -6.30 -17.15 2.45
CA GLU A 84 -5.36 -17.12 1.31
C GLU A 84 -4.03 -16.48 1.70
N ASP A 85 -4.07 -15.29 2.30
CA ASP A 85 -2.89 -14.54 2.74
C ASP A 85 -2.04 -15.33 3.76
N GLN A 86 -2.69 -15.90 4.78
CA GLN A 86 -2.01 -16.76 5.76
C GLN A 86 -1.40 -18.00 5.10
N LYS A 87 -2.11 -18.64 4.17
CA LYS A 87 -1.61 -19.82 3.47
C LYS A 87 -0.36 -19.48 2.65
N VAL A 88 -0.38 -18.36 1.93
CA VAL A 88 0.77 -17.90 1.13
C VAL A 88 1.98 -17.65 2.03
N PHE A 89 1.84 -16.89 3.13
CA PHE A 89 2.98 -16.61 4.00
C PHE A 89 3.47 -17.81 4.80
N ARG A 90 2.59 -18.77 5.14
CA ARG A 90 3.02 -20.05 5.74
C ARG A 90 3.99 -20.81 4.83
N THR A 91 3.81 -20.78 3.50
CA THR A 91 4.76 -21.44 2.57
C THR A 91 6.16 -20.82 2.57
N LEU A 92 6.28 -19.58 3.07
CA LEU A 92 7.54 -18.86 3.18
C LEU A 92 8.10 -18.89 4.61
N HIS A 93 7.41 -19.51 5.58
CA HIS A 93 7.73 -19.41 7.01
C HIS A 93 7.75 -17.96 7.52
N ALA A 94 7.06 -17.04 6.84
CA ALA A 94 6.95 -15.64 7.25
C ALA A 94 5.81 -15.46 8.26
N LYS A 95 6.02 -14.61 9.27
CA LYS A 95 5.01 -14.31 10.29
C LYS A 95 4.02 -13.29 9.71
N CYS A 96 2.73 -13.61 9.66
CA CYS A 96 1.71 -12.68 9.18
C CYS A 96 0.73 -12.30 10.30
N LYS A 97 0.35 -11.02 10.34
CA LYS A 97 -0.62 -10.48 11.27
C LYS A 97 -1.60 -9.56 10.53
N HIS A 98 -2.89 -9.85 10.68
CA HIS A 98 -3.98 -9.04 10.17
C HIS A 98 -4.42 -8.06 11.26
N LEU A 99 -4.45 -6.76 10.94
CA LEU A 99 -4.71 -5.70 11.92
C LEU A 99 -6.20 -5.37 12.11
N GLY A 100 -7.08 -5.94 11.28
CA GLY A 100 -8.53 -5.84 11.46
C GLY A 100 -9.17 -4.52 11.01
N PHE A 101 -8.45 -3.63 10.33
CA PHE A 101 -9.05 -2.38 9.84
C PHE A 101 -9.95 -2.63 8.62
N VAL A 102 -10.99 -1.82 8.48
CA VAL A 102 -11.95 -1.92 7.37
C VAL A 102 -11.38 -1.30 6.10
N ASP A 103 -11.48 -2.00 4.98
CA ASP A 103 -11.11 -1.53 3.63
C ASP A 103 -11.94 -0.30 3.19
N ALA A 104 -11.32 0.66 2.49
CA ALA A 104 -11.92 1.91 2.04
C ALA A 104 -13.23 1.72 1.26
N ALA A 105 -13.31 0.69 0.41
CA ALA A 105 -14.54 0.42 -0.35
C ALA A 105 -15.69 -0.01 0.58
N TRP A 106 -15.37 -0.60 1.73
CA TRP A 106 -16.33 -1.00 2.77
C TRP A 106 -16.42 -0.02 3.96
N ARG A 107 -15.70 1.11 3.93
CA ARG A 107 -15.61 2.04 5.05
C ARG A 107 -16.88 2.92 5.15
N LYS A 108 -17.62 2.77 6.24
CA LYS A 108 -18.83 3.57 6.53
C LYS A 108 -18.49 4.86 7.27
N LYS A 109 -19.37 5.87 7.13
CA LYS A 109 -19.34 7.09 7.93
C LYS A 109 -19.73 6.79 9.38
N SER A 110 -19.06 7.44 10.32
CA SER A 110 -19.43 7.39 11.74
C SER A 110 -20.70 8.18 12.00
N GLY A 111 -21.66 7.58 12.73
CA GLY A 111 -22.86 8.27 13.23
C GLY A 111 -23.75 8.96 12.18
N PRO A 112 -24.20 8.30 11.10
CA PRO A 112 -25.10 8.93 10.14
C PRO A 112 -26.43 9.35 10.79
N ARG A 113 -26.93 10.54 10.44
CA ARG A 113 -28.26 11.05 10.86
C ARG A 113 -29.37 10.03 10.53
N LYS A 114 -30.44 9.99 11.33
CA LYS A 114 -31.57 9.05 11.14
C LYS A 114 -32.12 9.04 9.71
N ALA A 115 -32.36 10.22 9.11
CA ALA A 115 -32.82 10.32 7.72
C ALA A 115 -31.86 9.68 6.70
N ARG A 116 -30.53 9.81 6.93
CA ARG A 116 -29.51 9.19 6.08
C ARG A 116 -29.44 7.68 6.29
N LYS A 117 -29.65 7.19 7.52
CA LYS A 117 -29.77 5.74 7.80
C LYS A 117 -30.96 5.14 7.05
N PHE A 118 -32.10 5.82 7.07
CA PHE A 118 -33.30 5.42 6.32
C PHE A 118 -33.03 5.39 4.80
N LEU A 119 -32.51 6.49 4.24
CA LEU A 119 -32.15 6.55 2.82
C LEU A 119 -31.11 5.48 2.42
N GLY A 120 -30.19 5.16 3.32
CA GLY A 120 -29.15 4.16 3.12
C GLY A 120 -29.65 2.72 2.96
N GLN A 121 -30.91 2.42 3.30
CA GLN A 121 -31.53 1.13 3.00
C GLN A 121 -31.74 0.94 1.48
N PHE A 122 -32.00 2.03 0.77
CA PHE A 122 -32.27 2.03 -0.68
C PHE A 122 -31.07 2.50 -1.50
N LEU A 123 -30.27 3.43 -0.95
CA LEU A 123 -29.08 3.98 -1.59
C LEU A 123 -27.85 3.86 -0.67
N PRO A 124 -27.25 2.66 -0.55
CA PRO A 124 -26.19 2.39 0.44
C PRO A 124 -25.02 3.37 0.37
N GLU A 125 -24.68 3.88 -0.82
CA GLU A 125 -23.61 4.86 -1.07
C GLU A 125 -23.62 6.05 -0.11
N VAL A 126 -24.79 6.51 0.35
CA VAL A 126 -24.86 7.66 1.26
C VAL A 126 -24.23 7.39 2.63
N LEU A 127 -24.15 6.11 3.02
CA LEU A 127 -23.58 5.63 4.27
C LEU A 127 -22.05 5.48 4.22
N TYR A 128 -21.44 5.45 3.03
CA TYR A 128 -20.03 5.15 2.85
C TYR A 128 -19.19 6.41 2.75
N LEU A 129 -17.95 6.32 3.26
CA LEU A 129 -16.96 7.38 3.20
C LEU A 129 -16.46 7.55 1.76
N TYR A 130 -16.23 6.42 1.09
CA TYR A 130 -15.81 6.34 -0.31
C TYR A 130 -16.85 5.58 -1.16
N PRO A 131 -17.95 6.24 -1.56
CA PRO A 131 -19.11 5.53 -2.14
C PRO A 131 -18.86 4.91 -3.51
N ARG A 132 -17.82 5.33 -4.24
CA ARG A 132 -17.55 4.89 -5.62
C ARG A 132 -16.06 4.65 -5.82
N ASN A 133 -15.71 3.84 -6.82
CA ASN A 133 -14.32 3.53 -7.19
C ASN A 133 -13.43 4.78 -7.33
N ARG A 134 -13.92 5.80 -8.03
CA ARG A 134 -13.20 7.06 -8.20
C ARG A 134 -12.91 7.82 -6.89
N ASN A 135 -13.69 7.57 -5.83
CA ASN A 135 -13.51 8.24 -4.56
C ASN A 135 -12.31 7.67 -3.81
N PHE A 136 -12.26 6.35 -3.59
CA PHE A 136 -11.12 5.73 -2.90
C PHE A 136 -9.89 5.61 -3.81
N ARG A 137 -10.01 5.69 -5.15
CA ARG A 137 -8.86 5.82 -6.07
C ARG A 137 -8.38 7.27 -6.31
N SER A 138 -8.93 8.24 -5.58
CA SER A 138 -8.50 9.64 -5.71
C SER A 138 -7.24 9.97 -4.89
N GLY A 139 -6.83 9.08 -3.99
CA GLY A 139 -5.77 9.33 -3.01
C GLY A 139 -6.15 10.35 -1.92
N ARG A 140 -7.38 10.89 -1.95
CA ARG A 140 -7.83 11.90 -0.99
C ARG A 140 -8.25 11.26 0.33
N ILE A 141 -7.40 11.39 1.34
CA ILE A 141 -7.74 11.10 2.74
C ILE A 141 -8.75 12.14 3.22
N VAL A 142 -9.88 11.69 3.76
CA VAL A 142 -10.87 12.59 4.35
C VAL A 142 -10.66 12.72 5.86
N LYS A 143 -11.27 13.73 6.48
CA LYS A 143 -11.02 14.06 7.89
C LYS A 143 -11.37 12.90 8.82
N GLU A 144 -12.41 12.15 8.49
CA GLU A 144 -12.88 11.00 9.26
C GLU A 144 -11.84 9.87 9.34
N ASP A 145 -10.90 9.79 8.39
CA ASP A 145 -9.80 8.80 8.44
C ASP A 145 -8.67 9.21 9.39
N TRP A 146 -8.61 10.45 9.88
CA TRP A 146 -7.51 10.86 10.77
C TRP A 146 -7.48 10.05 12.08
N LYS A 147 -8.65 9.70 12.61
CA LYS A 147 -8.74 8.83 13.79
C LYS A 147 -8.22 7.43 13.45
N LEU A 148 -8.63 6.88 12.31
CA LEU A 148 -8.15 5.60 11.79
C LEU A 148 -6.63 5.60 11.61
N MET A 149 -6.03 6.66 11.05
CA MET A 149 -4.58 6.76 10.89
C MET A 149 -3.86 6.68 12.24
N LEU A 150 -4.39 7.35 13.27
CA LEU A 150 -3.84 7.27 14.63
C LEU A 150 -4.01 5.86 15.23
N GLU A 151 -5.13 5.19 14.99
CA GLU A 151 -5.35 3.81 15.42
C GLU A 151 -4.38 2.84 14.71
N ILE A 152 -4.10 3.03 13.41
CA ILE A 152 -3.09 2.28 12.67
C ILE A 152 -1.69 2.56 13.23
N GLU A 153 -1.34 3.82 13.50
CA GLU A 153 -0.05 4.18 14.12
C GLU A 153 0.16 3.41 15.44
N ASN A 154 -0.86 3.38 16.30
CA ASN A 154 -0.81 2.67 17.57
C ASN A 154 -0.71 1.15 17.39
N ALA A 155 -1.47 0.58 16.45
CA ALA A 155 -1.37 -0.83 16.12
C ALA A 155 0.06 -1.18 15.66
N LEU A 156 0.65 -0.39 14.76
CA LEU A 156 2.01 -0.62 14.27
C LEU A 156 3.06 -0.50 15.38
N LYS A 157 2.94 0.47 16.31
CA LYS A 157 3.85 0.56 17.48
C LYS A 157 3.84 -0.69 18.35
N ASN A 158 2.70 -1.37 18.44
CA ASN A 158 2.56 -2.57 19.26
C ASN A 158 3.20 -3.81 18.61
N TYR A 159 3.30 -3.85 17.28
CA TYR A 159 3.83 -5.02 16.55
C TYR A 159 5.25 -4.82 16.02
N VAL A 160 5.64 -3.58 15.72
CA VAL A 160 6.98 -3.25 15.21
C VAL A 160 7.82 -2.74 16.38
N PRO A 161 8.91 -3.44 16.76
CA PRO A 161 9.77 -3.04 17.87
C PRO A 161 10.30 -1.62 17.70
N SER A 162 10.52 -0.91 18.81
CA SER A 162 11.13 0.42 18.81
C SER A 162 12.63 0.41 18.52
N THR A 163 13.27 -0.76 18.47
CA THR A 163 14.70 -0.96 18.20
C THR A 163 15.14 -0.35 16.87
N GLN A 164 16.39 0.09 16.75
CA GLN A 164 16.91 0.64 15.49
C GLN A 164 17.25 -0.45 14.47
N ASP A 165 17.58 -1.66 14.92
CA ASP A 165 17.92 -2.80 14.05
C ASP A 165 16.65 -3.44 13.45
N LYS A 166 16.01 -2.73 12.53
CA LYS A 166 14.89 -3.22 11.72
C LYS A 166 14.82 -2.49 10.39
N VAL A 167 14.21 -3.12 9.39
CA VAL A 167 13.83 -2.46 8.13
C VAL A 167 12.33 -2.54 7.93
N VAL A 168 11.70 -1.40 7.62
CA VAL A 168 10.27 -1.31 7.34
C VAL A 168 10.05 -1.05 5.86
N PHE A 169 9.27 -1.91 5.23
CA PHE A 169 8.83 -1.80 3.85
C PHE A 169 7.35 -1.38 3.82
N ALA A 170 7.00 -0.45 2.94
CA ALA A 170 5.64 0.08 2.81
C ALA A 170 5.30 0.39 1.33
N PRO A 171 4.03 0.58 0.94
CA PRO A 171 3.68 1.00 -0.42
C PRO A 171 4.12 2.44 -0.70
N LEU A 172 4.48 2.73 -1.94
CA LEU A 172 4.57 4.11 -2.43
C LEU A 172 3.19 4.71 -2.75
N ALA A 173 2.17 3.85 -2.85
CA ALA A 173 0.78 4.15 -3.19
C ALA A 173 0.57 4.57 -4.65
N ILE A 174 1.30 3.96 -5.57
CA ILE A 174 1.04 4.06 -7.00
C ILE A 174 -0.36 3.53 -7.31
N GLY A 175 -1.12 4.30 -8.10
CA GLY A 175 -2.52 4.01 -8.40
C GLY A 175 -3.53 4.73 -7.50
N ASN A 176 -3.05 5.52 -6.53
CA ASN A 176 -3.84 6.45 -5.72
C ASN A 176 -4.98 5.81 -4.91
N HIS A 177 -4.86 4.54 -4.56
CA HIS A 177 -5.80 3.93 -3.61
C HIS A 177 -5.60 4.55 -2.22
N VAL A 178 -6.66 5.08 -1.62
CA VAL A 178 -6.57 5.87 -0.39
C VAL A 178 -6.01 5.06 0.79
N ASP A 179 -6.29 3.77 0.86
CA ASP A 179 -5.71 2.89 1.88
C ASP A 179 -4.18 2.76 1.71
N HIS A 180 -3.66 2.71 0.49
CA HIS A 180 -2.20 2.71 0.27
C HIS A 180 -1.60 4.06 0.68
N VAL A 181 -2.27 5.16 0.35
CA VAL A 181 -1.87 6.52 0.75
C VAL A 181 -1.84 6.65 2.28
N ILE A 182 -2.84 6.12 2.97
CA ILE A 182 -2.90 6.08 4.44
C ILE A 182 -1.71 5.29 5.01
N VAL A 183 -1.49 4.05 4.54
CA VAL A 183 -0.38 3.22 5.04
C VAL A 183 0.97 3.88 4.79
N ARG A 184 1.19 4.41 3.58
CA ARG A 184 2.42 5.13 3.25
C ARG A 184 2.64 6.32 4.17
N ASP A 185 1.64 7.19 4.36
CA ASP A 185 1.78 8.40 5.17
C ASP A 185 2.03 8.07 6.64
N VAL A 186 1.35 7.05 7.18
CA VAL A 186 1.61 6.51 8.52
C VAL A 186 3.04 5.99 8.63
N CYS A 187 3.48 5.13 7.71
CA CYS A 187 4.83 4.57 7.72
C CYS A 187 5.92 5.64 7.54
N ALA A 188 5.73 6.62 6.65
CA ALA A 188 6.66 7.72 6.41
C ALA A 188 6.80 8.64 7.64
N LYS A 189 5.71 8.85 8.39
CA LYS A 189 5.72 9.58 9.65
C LYS A 189 6.45 8.81 10.75
N MET A 190 6.21 7.50 10.86
CA MET A 190 6.74 6.67 11.95
C MET A 190 8.19 6.24 11.74
N TYR A 191 8.60 5.98 10.50
CA TYR A 191 9.85 5.30 10.19
C TYR A 191 10.67 6.14 9.19
N LYS A 192 11.64 6.90 9.70
CA LYS A 192 12.47 7.81 8.89
C LYS A 192 13.22 7.11 7.75
N GLN A 193 13.58 5.84 7.95
CA GLN A 193 14.31 5.00 6.99
C GLN A 193 13.43 3.92 6.34
N ALA A 194 12.11 4.14 6.25
CA ALA A 194 11.25 3.20 5.52
C ALA A 194 11.64 3.11 4.03
N VAL A 195 11.51 1.90 3.49
CA VAL A 195 11.72 1.58 2.08
C VAL A 195 10.35 1.41 1.42
N PHE A 196 10.09 2.14 0.35
CA PHE A 196 8.78 2.17 -0.30
C PHE A 196 8.78 1.37 -1.61
N TRP A 197 7.93 0.35 -1.74
CA TRP A 197 7.82 -0.40 -2.99
C TRP A 197 6.92 0.29 -4.01
N SER A 198 7.19 0.06 -5.30
CA SER A 198 6.31 0.40 -6.41
C SER A 198 5.14 -0.58 -6.49
N ASP A 199 3.91 -0.09 -6.32
CA ASP A 199 2.72 -0.93 -6.23
C ASP A 199 2.37 -1.62 -7.56
N PHE A 200 2.51 -2.95 -7.60
CA PHE A 200 2.11 -3.79 -8.73
C PHE A 200 0.69 -4.33 -8.49
N PRO A 201 -0.16 -4.46 -9.54
CA PRO A 201 0.08 -4.18 -10.95
C PRO A 201 -0.15 -2.73 -11.37
N TYR A 202 -0.43 -1.83 -10.43
CA TYR A 202 -0.81 -0.44 -10.72
C TYR A 202 0.29 0.35 -11.44
N ASN A 203 1.55 0.00 -11.21
CA ASN A 203 2.72 0.53 -11.91
C ASN A 203 2.89 0.06 -13.37
N GLN A 204 1.93 -0.70 -13.93
CA GLN A 204 1.93 -1.17 -15.34
C GLN A 204 0.88 -0.47 -16.22
N GLY A 205 0.20 0.57 -15.73
CA GLY A 205 -0.83 1.29 -16.49
C GLY A 205 -0.28 2.02 -17.73
N LYS A 206 -1.15 2.34 -18.70
CA LYS A 206 -0.74 3.02 -19.97
C LYS A 206 -0.01 4.37 -19.79
N ASN A 207 -0.06 4.96 -18.59
CA ASN A 207 0.59 6.22 -18.25
C ASN A 207 1.80 6.05 -17.32
N THR A 208 2.22 4.82 -17.01
CA THR A 208 3.35 4.57 -16.11
C THR A 208 4.65 4.41 -16.89
N SER A 209 5.40 5.49 -17.07
CA SER A 209 6.83 5.38 -17.38
C SER A 209 7.53 4.88 -16.12
N GLN A 210 8.21 3.73 -16.19
CA GLN A 210 9.01 3.17 -15.08
C GLN A 210 10.10 4.15 -14.58
N GLU A 211 10.43 5.13 -15.41
CA GLU A 211 11.43 6.17 -15.16
C GLU A 211 10.88 7.35 -14.33
N PHE A 212 9.56 7.43 -14.11
CA PHE A 212 8.97 8.63 -13.53
C PHE A 212 7.78 8.38 -12.62
N ILE A 213 7.89 8.85 -11.37
CA ILE A 213 6.82 8.92 -10.38
C ILE A 213 6.88 10.37 -9.87
N GLU A 214 5.76 11.08 -9.74
CA GLU A 214 5.70 12.37 -9.03
C GLU A 214 5.01 12.14 -7.68
N ALA A 215 5.32 12.91 -6.64
CA ALA A 215 4.47 12.96 -5.46
C ALA A 215 3.40 14.06 -5.57
N PRO A 216 2.08 13.79 -5.54
CA PRO A 216 1.05 14.80 -5.57
C PRO A 216 1.25 15.83 -4.49
N THR A 217 1.22 17.06 -4.97
CA THR A 217 1.30 18.27 -4.21
C THR A 217 -0.11 18.66 -3.77
N THR A 218 -0.44 18.33 -2.51
CA THR A 218 -1.49 18.96 -1.67
C THR A 218 -2.93 19.07 -2.19
N LEU A 219 -3.88 18.58 -1.38
CA LEU A 219 -5.22 19.18 -1.24
C LEU A 219 -5.26 20.00 0.06
N GLN A 220 -5.58 21.30 -0.04
CA GLN A 220 -5.68 22.21 1.10
C GLN A 220 -6.75 21.73 2.11
N SER A 221 -6.37 21.58 3.37
CA SER A 221 -7.26 21.58 4.52
C SER A 221 -6.80 22.70 5.45
N ARG A 222 -7.65 23.72 5.67
CA ARG A 222 -7.31 24.94 6.41
C ARG A 222 -6.88 24.70 7.87
N ASN A 223 -7.09 23.52 8.44
CA ASN A 223 -7.01 23.31 9.89
C ASN A 223 -6.13 22.14 10.37
N LEU A 224 -5.24 21.56 9.55
CA LEU A 224 -4.26 20.57 10.06
C LEU A 224 -3.04 20.51 9.15
N LYS A 225 -1.83 20.74 9.70
CA LYS A 225 -0.55 20.54 9.01
C LYS A 225 -0.09 19.10 9.24
N MET A 226 -0.39 18.20 8.32
CA MET A 226 0.20 16.86 8.27
C MET A 226 0.98 16.72 6.96
N PRO A 227 2.22 16.20 6.98
CA PRO A 227 3.03 16.01 5.78
C PRO A 227 2.37 14.97 4.86
N PHE A 228 2.15 15.35 3.60
CA PHE A 228 1.53 14.53 2.57
C PHE A 228 2.62 13.96 1.67
N VAL A 229 2.62 12.65 1.39
CA VAL A 229 3.56 12.03 0.44
C VAL A 229 2.81 11.30 -0.68
N GLY A 230 1.68 11.82 -1.18
CA GLY A 230 0.96 11.23 -2.34
C GLY A 230 1.89 10.79 -3.48
N ALA A 231 1.60 9.78 -4.33
CA ALA A 231 2.35 9.45 -5.57
C ALA A 231 1.40 9.45 -6.82
N GLU A 232 1.61 10.32 -7.83
CA GLU A 232 0.87 10.43 -9.10
C GLU A 232 1.89 10.24 -10.24
N ILE A 233 1.54 9.48 -11.27
CA ILE A 233 2.43 9.25 -12.40
C ILE A 233 1.96 10.07 -13.60
N ARG A 234 2.81 11.01 -14.05
CA ARG A 234 2.57 11.86 -15.25
C ARG A 234 3.54 11.54 -16.37
N ARG A 235 3.09 11.72 -17.61
CA ARG A 235 3.87 11.51 -18.83
C ARG A 235 4.64 12.80 -19.14
N SER A 236 5.97 12.69 -19.28
CA SER A 236 6.94 13.74 -19.65
C SER A 236 7.46 14.61 -18.50
N GLY A 237 8.72 14.39 -18.12
CA GLY A 237 9.49 15.21 -17.18
C GLY A 237 10.49 14.34 -16.42
N SER A 238 11.69 14.85 -16.12
CA SER A 238 12.83 14.07 -15.59
C SER A 238 13.13 14.30 -14.11
N THR A 239 12.15 14.68 -13.27
CA THR A 239 12.36 14.77 -11.78
C THR A 239 11.16 14.46 -10.85
N LEU A 240 11.27 13.44 -9.97
CA LEU A 240 10.30 13.12 -8.89
C LEU A 240 10.34 14.21 -7.79
N TYR A 241 9.19 14.74 -7.35
CA TYR A 241 9.07 15.65 -6.20
C TYR A 241 8.60 14.89 -4.97
N ILE A 242 9.00 15.28 -3.75
CA ILE A 242 8.41 14.83 -2.48
C ILE A 242 8.14 16.07 -1.63
N PRO A 243 6.91 16.32 -1.18
CA PRO A 243 6.62 17.50 -0.39
C PRO A 243 7.37 17.49 0.94
N ARG A 244 8.02 18.60 1.29
CA ARG A 244 8.54 18.82 2.65
C ARG A 244 7.38 19.23 3.56
N PRO A 245 7.50 19.04 4.89
CA PRO A 245 6.48 19.42 5.86
C PRO A 245 6.00 20.89 5.80
N ASN A 246 6.78 21.77 5.16
CA ASN A 246 6.55 23.22 5.11
C ASN A 246 6.17 23.77 3.72
N ASP A 247 6.09 22.93 2.68
CA ASP A 247 5.81 23.41 1.32
C ASP A 247 4.34 23.88 1.22
N ARG A 248 4.12 25.14 0.81
CA ARG A 248 2.78 25.73 0.58
C ARG A 248 2.63 26.15 -0.89
N GLY A 249 1.62 25.64 -1.58
CA GLY A 249 1.22 26.09 -2.93
C GLY A 249 1.57 25.12 -4.08
N ILE A 250 1.01 25.38 -5.27
CA ILE A 250 1.25 24.65 -6.53
C ILE A 250 2.63 25.08 -7.08
N PRO A 251 3.62 24.17 -7.28
CA PRO A 251 4.88 24.56 -7.89
C PRO A 251 4.67 24.90 -9.37
N ARG A 252 4.87 26.17 -9.75
CA ARG A 252 4.79 26.65 -11.15
C ARG A 252 6.13 26.65 -11.89
N ARG A 253 7.23 26.15 -11.32
CA ARG A 253 8.55 26.16 -12.00
C ARG A 253 9.39 24.92 -11.65
N ARG A 254 10.01 24.37 -12.71
CA ARG A 254 11.06 23.33 -12.78
C ARG A 254 11.61 22.86 -11.42
N ILE A 255 11.45 21.58 -11.12
CA ILE A 255 11.79 20.95 -9.85
C ILE A 255 13.13 20.18 -9.94
N LYS A 256 13.99 20.38 -8.93
CA LYS A 256 15.28 19.70 -8.68
C LYS A 256 15.10 18.32 -8.01
N ASN A 257 16.13 17.47 -8.13
CA ASN A 257 16.32 16.09 -7.68
C ASN A 257 15.48 15.63 -6.46
N SER A 258 14.85 14.44 -6.56
CA SER A 258 13.91 13.86 -5.58
C SER A 258 14.48 13.60 -4.19
N GLY A 259 15.81 13.48 -4.09
CA GLY A 259 16.49 13.10 -2.86
C GLY A 259 16.11 11.69 -2.38
N LEU A 260 15.53 10.84 -3.24
CA LEU A 260 15.39 9.40 -2.99
C LEU A 260 16.32 8.63 -3.91
N ASP A 261 16.97 7.63 -3.32
CA ASP A 261 17.60 6.56 -4.09
C ASP A 261 16.55 5.48 -4.35
N PHE A 262 16.80 4.67 -5.38
CA PHE A 262 15.95 3.55 -5.71
C PHE A 262 16.77 2.30 -5.99
N PHE A 263 16.13 1.14 -5.85
CA PHE A 263 16.72 -0.11 -6.29
C PHE A 263 15.69 -1.01 -6.98
N ARG A 264 16.21 -1.85 -7.86
CA ARG A 264 15.46 -2.83 -8.63
C ARG A 264 15.78 -4.23 -8.15
N TRP A 265 14.76 -5.05 -7.94
CA TRP A 265 14.88 -6.44 -7.51
C TRP A 265 14.36 -7.39 -8.61
N ASP A 266 15.25 -8.20 -9.14
CA ASP A 266 14.98 -9.15 -10.23
C ASP A 266 15.03 -10.62 -9.80
N LYS A 267 15.31 -10.91 -8.53
CA LYS A 267 15.43 -12.30 -8.03
C LYS A 267 14.07 -12.85 -7.58
N ASN A 268 13.93 -14.17 -7.64
CA ASN A 268 12.74 -14.92 -7.20
C ASN A 268 11.42 -14.48 -7.88
N LEU A 269 11.47 -13.86 -9.06
CA LEU A 269 10.25 -13.41 -9.77
C LEU A 269 9.33 -14.57 -10.19
N LYS A 270 9.88 -15.76 -10.49
CA LYS A 270 9.08 -16.97 -10.73
C LYS A 270 8.32 -17.40 -9.47
N GLN A 271 9.00 -17.36 -8.32
CA GLN A 271 8.36 -17.66 -7.04
C GLN A 271 7.28 -16.62 -6.70
N LYS A 272 7.56 -15.33 -6.92
CA LYS A 272 6.55 -14.27 -6.81
C LYS A 272 5.30 -14.57 -7.64
N LYS A 273 5.45 -14.99 -8.90
CA LYS A 273 4.33 -15.40 -9.76
C LYS A 273 3.47 -16.47 -9.07
N ASN A 274 4.10 -17.51 -8.53
CA ASN A 274 3.40 -18.60 -7.84
C ASN A 274 2.68 -18.14 -6.57
N LEU A 275 3.31 -17.26 -5.79
CA LEU A 275 2.71 -16.71 -4.56
C LEU A 275 1.49 -15.85 -4.90
N ILE A 276 1.54 -15.04 -5.95
CA ILE A 276 0.40 -14.23 -6.42
C ILE A 276 -0.81 -15.11 -6.78
N LEU A 277 -0.56 -16.27 -7.41
CA LEU A 277 -1.62 -17.22 -7.75
C LEU A 277 -2.30 -17.85 -6.51
N GLY A 278 -1.71 -17.70 -5.31
CA GLY A 278 -2.34 -18.10 -4.05
C GLY A 278 -3.55 -17.24 -3.65
N TYR A 279 -3.64 -16.01 -4.16
CA TYR A 279 -4.73 -15.05 -3.87
C TYR A 279 -5.90 -15.22 -4.86
N LYS A 280 -6.51 -16.39 -4.89
CA LYS A 280 -7.54 -16.76 -5.89
C LYS A 280 -8.73 -15.81 -5.89
N THR A 281 -9.11 -15.29 -4.72
CA THR A 281 -10.18 -14.27 -4.61
C THR A 281 -9.89 -12.99 -5.40
N GLN A 282 -8.62 -12.64 -5.62
CA GLN A 282 -8.22 -11.37 -6.24
C GLN A 282 -7.91 -11.51 -7.74
N ILE A 283 -7.49 -12.70 -8.18
CA ILE A 283 -7.07 -12.94 -9.57
C ILE A 283 -8.11 -12.50 -10.62
N PRO A 284 -9.41 -12.86 -10.51
CA PRO A 284 -10.41 -12.45 -11.50
C PRO A 284 -10.55 -10.93 -11.62
N THR A 285 -10.31 -10.20 -10.54
CA THR A 285 -10.46 -8.74 -10.51
C THR A 285 -9.19 -8.00 -10.94
N LEU A 286 -8.02 -8.49 -10.53
CA LEU A 286 -6.74 -7.86 -10.85
C LEU A 286 -6.25 -8.19 -12.27
N PHE A 287 -6.62 -9.36 -12.79
CA PHE A 287 -6.14 -9.87 -14.07
C PHE A 287 -7.28 -10.40 -14.96
N PRO A 288 -8.37 -9.62 -15.21
CA PRO A 288 -9.63 -10.09 -15.77
C PRO A 288 -9.57 -10.65 -17.20
N ASN A 289 -8.45 -10.49 -17.91
CA ASN A 289 -8.29 -10.90 -19.32
C ASN A 289 -6.88 -11.45 -19.61
N LYS A 290 -6.10 -11.82 -18.59
CA LYS A 290 -4.73 -12.28 -18.80
C LYS A 290 -4.68 -13.81 -18.78
N THR A 291 -4.43 -14.39 -19.94
CA THR A 291 -4.02 -15.80 -20.08
C THR A 291 -2.69 -16.06 -19.37
N GLU A 292 -1.84 -15.02 -19.24
CA GLU A 292 -0.59 -15.09 -18.49
C GLU A 292 -0.31 -13.85 -17.62
N LEU A 293 0.06 -14.11 -16.36
CA LEU A 293 0.54 -13.10 -15.42
C LEU A 293 1.98 -12.68 -15.76
N LYS A 294 2.15 -11.57 -16.50
CA LYS A 294 3.46 -10.96 -16.76
C LYS A 294 4.00 -10.28 -15.50
N ILE A 295 4.97 -10.91 -14.85
CA ILE A 295 5.70 -10.36 -13.72
C ILE A 295 6.79 -9.43 -14.21
N VAL A 296 6.97 -8.32 -13.50
CA VAL A 296 8.03 -7.34 -13.73
C VAL A 296 8.96 -7.29 -12.52
N PRO A 297 10.17 -6.73 -12.70
CA PRO A 297 11.06 -6.40 -11.59
C PRO A 297 10.36 -5.56 -10.53
N GLU A 298 10.72 -5.78 -9.27
CA GLU A 298 10.23 -4.98 -8.15
C GLU A 298 11.08 -3.72 -8.04
N LEU A 299 10.46 -2.59 -7.72
CA LEU A 299 11.15 -1.31 -7.55
C LEU A 299 10.91 -0.81 -6.12
N TYR A 300 11.96 -0.29 -5.52
CA TYR A 300 11.95 0.20 -4.14
C TYR A 300 12.62 1.56 -4.08
N TYR A 301 12.11 2.45 -3.21
CA TYR A 301 12.55 3.82 -3.07
C TYR A 301 12.83 4.14 -1.59
N PHE A 302 13.91 4.85 -1.30
CA PHE A 302 14.31 5.16 0.07
C PHE A 302 15.10 6.46 0.14
N LYS A 303 15.12 7.09 1.32
CA LYS A 303 15.92 8.29 1.54
C LYS A 303 17.39 7.89 1.76
N PRO A 304 18.35 8.50 1.05
CA PRO A 304 19.77 8.27 1.30
C PRO A 304 20.12 8.70 2.72
N THR A 305 20.97 7.92 3.40
CA THR A 305 21.50 8.30 4.70
C THR A 305 22.49 9.46 4.51
N PRO A 306 22.34 10.60 5.22
CA PRO A 306 23.27 11.71 5.11
C PRO A 306 24.71 11.25 5.40
N GLY A 307 25.64 11.52 4.49
CA GLY A 307 27.07 11.18 4.63
C GLY A 307 27.51 9.88 3.94
N VAL A 308 26.58 9.05 3.43
CA VAL A 308 26.90 7.92 2.55
C VAL A 308 26.65 8.37 1.12
N SER A 309 27.69 8.74 0.39
CA SER A 309 27.58 9.12 -1.02
C SER A 309 27.18 7.91 -1.87
N SER A 310 26.15 8.09 -2.69
CA SER A 310 25.87 7.19 -3.81
C SER A 310 27.10 7.22 -4.74
N PRO A 311 27.72 6.07 -5.09
CA PRO A 311 28.71 6.07 -6.16
C PRO A 311 28.00 6.50 -7.44
N ARG A 312 28.56 7.52 -8.10
CA ARG A 312 28.05 8.05 -9.38
C ARG A 312 28.07 6.99 -10.46
#